data_AF-A0A4Q8L1L2-F1
#
_entry.id   AF-A0A4Q8L1L2-F1
#
_cell.length_a   1.000
_cell.length_b   1.000
_cell.length_c   1.000
_cell.angle_alpha   90.00
_cell.angle_beta   90.00
_cell.angle_gamma   90.00
#
_symmetry.space_group_name_H-M   'P 1'
#
loop_
_entity.id
_entity.type
_entity.pdbx_description
1 polymer ?
#
loop_
_entity_poly.entity_id
_entity_poly.type
_entity_poly.pdbx_seq_one_letter_code
_entity_poly.pdbx_strand_id
1 'polypeptide(L)'
;MFKRYKFDTQKFKLGMRTLKSGLAVFLVILLFHLLKWDGIQIAALSAVFSLREDFGKSVHFGSSRVLSNSIGGFYALLYFILSDLFSHNFWVTLIFIPIFTMLTIMTNVSFNNAPGVISGVATMLIIALSVPAGHSIFYALQRVFETFVGVFISVIVNYDVNLIKNRFYKE
;
A
#
# COMPACT_ATOMS: atom_id res chain seq x y z
N MET A 1 -31.79 4.88 4.19
CA MET A 1 -30.46 4.56 3.63
C MET A 1 -29.49 3.95 4.65
N PHE A 2 -29.49 4.36 5.94
CA PHE A 2 -28.53 3.87 6.96
C PHE A 2 -28.75 2.46 7.54
N LYS A 3 -29.85 1.75 7.20
CA LYS A 3 -30.15 0.41 7.74
C LYS A 3 -29.13 -0.68 7.36
N ARG A 4 -28.21 -0.44 6.40
CA ARG A 4 -27.19 -1.40 5.97
C ARG A 4 -25.98 -1.52 6.91
N TYR A 5 -25.68 -0.50 7.71
CA TYR A 5 -24.52 -0.48 8.61
C TYR A 5 -24.94 -0.71 10.06
N LYS A 6 -25.46 -1.90 10.36
CA LYS A 6 -25.75 -2.33 11.74
C LYS A 6 -24.61 -3.24 12.24
N PHE A 7 -24.13 -2.97 13.46
CA PHE A 7 -23.13 -3.83 14.09
C PHE A 7 -23.76 -5.17 14.46
N ASP A 8 -23.20 -6.25 13.93
CA ASP A 8 -23.65 -7.62 14.16
C ASP A 8 -22.65 -8.31 15.11
N THR A 9 -23.01 -8.39 16.39
CA THR A 9 -22.17 -8.97 17.44
C THR A 9 -21.82 -10.43 17.17
N GLN A 10 -22.66 -11.17 16.43
CA GLN A 10 -22.40 -12.57 16.10
C GLN A 10 -21.26 -12.74 15.09
N LYS A 11 -21.01 -11.72 14.25
CA LYS A 11 -19.91 -11.70 13.28
C LYS A 11 -18.61 -11.15 13.85
N PHE A 12 -18.64 -10.51 15.01
CA PHE A 12 -17.44 -10.01 15.70
C PHE A 12 -16.67 -11.16 16.35
N LYS A 13 -16.00 -11.96 15.52
CA LYS A 13 -15.18 -13.09 15.94
C LYS A 13 -13.75 -12.93 15.40
N LEU A 14 -12.77 -13.39 16.17
CA LEU A 14 -11.38 -13.37 15.75
C LEU A 14 -11.13 -14.46 14.69
N GLY A 15 -11.21 -14.07 13.42
CA GLY A 15 -10.87 -14.95 12.30
C GLY A 15 -9.36 -15.10 12.14
N MET A 16 -8.94 -16.22 11.54
CA MET A 16 -7.51 -16.51 11.26
C MET A 16 -6.85 -15.40 10.43
N ARG A 17 -7.56 -14.85 9.44
CA ARG A 17 -7.06 -13.71 8.64
C ARG A 17 -6.87 -12.47 9.51
N THR A 18 -7.78 -12.19 10.43
CA THR A 18 -7.68 -11.05 11.35
C THR A 18 -6.46 -11.18 12.27
N LEU A 19 -6.21 -12.38 12.80
CA LEU A 19 -5.03 -12.66 13.61
C LEU A 19 -3.73 -12.48 12.81
N LYS A 20 -3.65 -13.03 11.59
CA LYS A 20 -2.50 -12.83 10.68
C LYS A 20 -2.25 -11.35 10.38
N SER A 21 -3.31 -10.57 10.16
CA SER A 21 -3.19 -9.13 9.94
C SER A 21 -2.61 -8.40 11.15
N GLY A 22 -3.10 -8.71 12.36
CA GLY A 22 -2.54 -8.17 13.60
C GLY A 22 -1.05 -8.54 13.77
N LEU A 23 -0.70 -9.81 13.54
CA LEU A 23 0.68 -10.29 13.61
C LEU A 23 1.59 -9.61 12.60
N ALA A 24 1.14 -9.43 11.36
CA ALA A 24 1.92 -8.75 10.33
C ALA A 24 2.16 -7.27 10.67
N VAL A 25 1.15 -6.57 11.21
CA VAL A 25 1.32 -5.18 11.69
C VAL A 25 2.29 -5.13 12.86
N PHE A 26 2.19 -6.05 13.82
CA PHE A 26 3.12 -6.16 14.93
C PHE A 26 4.57 -6.32 14.45
N LEU A 27 4.82 -7.23 13.49
CA LEU A 27 6.15 -7.44 12.94
C LEU A 27 6.68 -6.25 12.15
N VAL A 28 5.82 -5.55 11.39
CA VAL A 28 6.19 -4.31 10.70
C VAL A 28 6.64 -3.25 11.72
N ILE A 29 5.83 -3.00 12.76
CA ILE A 29 6.14 -1.98 13.78
C ILE A 29 7.45 -2.35 14.48
N LEU A 30 7.60 -3.60 14.90
CA LEU A 30 8.81 -4.07 15.57
C LEU A 30 10.05 -3.90 14.69
N LEU A 31 9.99 -4.34 13.43
CA LEU A 31 11.10 -4.24 12.49
C LEU A 31 11.52 -2.78 12.27
N PHE A 32 10.57 -1.90 11.96
CA PHE A 32 10.86 -0.50 11.68
C PHE A 32 11.37 0.23 12.91
N HIS A 33 10.86 -0.11 14.10
CA HIS A 33 11.36 0.46 15.35
C HIS A 33 12.81 0.05 15.62
N LEU A 34 13.15 -1.24 15.46
CA LEU A 34 14.51 -1.75 15.68
C LEU A 34 15.52 -1.16 14.69
N LEU A 35 15.11 -0.98 13.43
CA LEU A 35 15.96 -0.44 12.37
C LEU A 35 15.92 1.09 12.26
N LYS A 36 15.11 1.76 13.09
CA LYS A 36 14.86 3.20 13.05
C LYS A 36 14.46 3.70 11.66
N TRP A 37 13.61 2.93 10.97
CA TRP A 37 13.09 3.29 9.65
C TRP A 37 11.81 4.10 9.77
N ASP A 38 11.69 5.12 8.93
CA ASP A 38 10.45 5.87 8.74
C ASP A 38 9.44 5.07 7.91
N GLY A 39 8.19 5.54 7.86
CA GLY A 39 7.19 4.96 6.95
C GLY A 39 6.38 3.78 7.46
N ILE A 40 6.39 3.56 8.79
CA ILE A 40 5.66 2.47 9.47
C ILE A 40 4.21 2.34 8.99
N GLN A 41 3.54 3.49 8.79
CA GLN A 41 2.15 3.56 8.37
C GLN A 41 1.91 2.87 7.02
N ILE A 42 2.80 3.12 6.05
CA ILE A 42 2.67 2.57 4.69
C ILE A 42 3.02 1.10 4.66
N ALA A 43 4.10 0.70 5.34
CA ALA A 43 4.46 -0.70 5.46
C ALA A 43 3.37 -1.52 6.16
N ALA A 44 2.76 -0.99 7.23
CA ALA A 44 1.70 -1.68 7.97
C ALA A 44 0.42 -1.81 7.13
N LEU A 45 0.00 -0.73 6.45
CA LEU A 45 -1.11 -0.79 5.50
C LEU A 45 -0.80 -1.80 4.39
N SER A 46 0.41 -1.78 3.84
CA SER A 46 0.84 -2.73 2.81
C SER A 46 0.71 -4.17 3.28
N ALA A 47 1.14 -4.46 4.49
CA ALA A 47 1.03 -5.80 5.06
C ALA A 47 -0.44 -6.28 5.18
N VAL A 48 -1.33 -5.44 5.74
CA VAL A 48 -2.75 -5.78 5.92
C VAL A 48 -3.47 -5.94 4.58
N PHE A 49 -3.17 -5.07 3.62
CA PHE A 49 -3.80 -5.10 2.31
C PHE A 49 -3.33 -6.27 1.46
N SER A 50 -2.10 -6.75 1.63
CA SER A 50 -1.58 -7.90 0.90
C SER A 50 -2.03 -9.23 1.49
N LEU A 51 -2.35 -9.29 2.79
CA LEU A 51 -2.89 -10.50 3.41
C LEU A 51 -4.28 -10.91 2.87
N ARG A 52 -4.36 -12.14 2.38
CA ARG A 52 -5.58 -12.84 1.99
C ARG A 52 -5.64 -14.20 2.69
N GLU A 53 -6.81 -14.84 2.63
CA GLU A 53 -7.00 -16.18 3.21
C GLU A 53 -6.09 -17.22 2.56
N ASP A 54 -5.90 -17.10 1.25
CA ASP A 54 -5.03 -17.94 0.44
C ASP A 54 -3.65 -17.28 0.20
N PHE A 55 -2.60 -18.10 0.19
CA PHE A 55 -1.22 -17.64 0.00
C PHE A 55 -0.98 -17.10 -1.42
N GLY A 56 -1.39 -17.84 -2.46
CA GLY A 56 -1.24 -17.41 -3.85
C GLY A 56 -1.97 -16.11 -4.13
N LYS A 57 -3.18 -15.95 -3.56
CA LYS A 57 -3.90 -14.67 -3.59
C LYS A 57 -3.14 -13.56 -2.89
N SER A 58 -2.47 -13.84 -1.77
CA SER A 58 -1.70 -12.82 -1.05
C SER A 58 -0.48 -12.34 -1.84
N VAL A 59 0.22 -13.26 -2.52
CA VAL A 59 1.31 -12.91 -3.43
C VAL A 59 0.80 -12.07 -4.59
N HIS A 60 -0.30 -12.48 -5.24
CA HIS A 60 -0.90 -11.71 -6.34
C HIS A 60 -1.29 -10.29 -5.91
N PHE A 61 -1.99 -10.15 -4.77
CA PHE A 61 -2.35 -8.83 -4.23
C PHE A 61 -1.13 -8.03 -3.76
N GLY A 62 -0.09 -8.70 -3.27
CA GLY A 62 1.20 -8.12 -2.94
C GLY A 62 1.85 -7.48 -4.16
N SER A 63 2.04 -8.25 -5.24
CA SER A 63 2.61 -7.77 -6.49
C SER A 63 1.80 -6.64 -7.11
N SER A 64 0.47 -6.76 -7.12
CA SER A 64 -0.47 -5.70 -7.54
C SER A 64 -0.21 -4.38 -6.80
N ARG A 65 0.09 -4.46 -5.49
CA ARG A 65 0.36 -3.29 -4.65
C ARG A 65 1.73 -2.69 -4.89
N VAL A 66 2.76 -3.51 -5.08
CA VAL A 66 4.11 -3.02 -5.42
C VAL A 66 4.08 -2.30 -6.77
N LEU A 67 3.42 -2.89 -7.77
CA LEU A 67 3.27 -2.29 -9.09
C LEU A 67 2.49 -0.96 -9.04
N SER A 68 1.34 -0.92 -8.37
CA SER A 68 0.53 0.29 -8.30
C SER A 68 1.20 1.43 -7.54
N ASN A 69 1.90 1.13 -6.43
CA ASN A 69 2.71 2.12 -5.71
C ASN A 69 3.85 2.66 -6.56
N SER A 70 4.49 1.80 -7.36
CA SER A 70 5.56 2.22 -8.28
C SER A 70 5.02 3.16 -9.36
N ILE A 71 3.85 2.86 -9.94
CA ILE A 71 3.18 3.73 -10.91
C ILE A 71 2.80 5.07 -10.27
N GLY A 72 2.21 5.06 -9.07
CA GLY A 72 1.84 6.28 -8.35
C GLY A 72 3.04 7.15 -8.00
N GLY A 73 4.12 6.53 -7.50
CA GLY A 73 5.38 7.22 -7.20
C GLY A 73 6.04 7.81 -8.44
N PHE A 74 5.99 7.10 -9.58
CA PHE A 74 6.48 7.62 -10.86
C PHE A 74 5.74 8.88 -11.30
N TYR A 75 4.40 8.89 -11.29
CA TYR A 75 3.63 10.08 -11.67
C TYR A 75 3.77 11.22 -10.67
N ALA A 76 3.96 10.93 -9.38
CA ALA A 76 4.28 11.96 -8.39
C ALA A 76 5.66 12.58 -8.64
N LEU A 77 6.64 11.79 -9.04
CA LEU A 77 7.97 12.28 -9.43
C LEU A 77 7.88 13.21 -10.66
N LEU A 78 7.10 12.82 -11.68
CA LEU A 78 6.86 13.69 -12.84
C LEU A 78 6.17 15.00 -12.46
N TYR A 79 5.21 14.94 -11.54
CA TYR A 79 4.58 16.14 -10.98
C TYR A 79 5.60 17.05 -10.29
N PHE A 80 6.51 16.50 -9.48
CA PHE A 80 7.51 17.31 -8.80
C PHE A 80 8.47 18.00 -9.75
N ILE A 81 8.99 17.27 -10.75
CA ILE A 81 9.85 17.86 -11.79
C ILE A 81 9.13 19.03 -12.46
N LEU A 82 7.85 18.85 -12.79
CA LEU A 82 7.06 19.92 -13.40
C LEU A 82 6.82 21.09 -12.42
N SER A 83 6.47 20.81 -11.18
CA SER A 83 6.23 21.84 -10.16
C SER A 83 7.47 22.70 -9.91
N ASP A 84 8.65 22.08 -9.85
CA ASP A 84 9.95 22.76 -9.71
C ASP A 84 10.22 23.72 -10.88
N LEU A 85 9.96 23.28 -12.12
CA LEU A 85 10.13 24.11 -13.33
C LEU A 85 9.26 25.38 -13.32
N PHE A 86 8.12 25.34 -12.64
CA PHE A 86 7.17 26.44 -12.54
C PHE A 86 7.16 27.09 -11.14
N SER A 87 8.24 26.94 -10.36
CA SER A 87 8.39 27.57 -9.04
C SER A 87 7.22 27.32 -8.09
N HIS A 88 6.69 26.09 -8.11
CA HIS A 88 5.59 25.64 -7.25
C HIS A 88 4.29 26.46 -7.42
N ASN A 89 4.05 26.94 -8.63
CA ASN A 89 2.83 27.69 -8.93
C ASN A 89 1.57 26.81 -8.73
N PHE A 90 0.60 27.33 -7.98
CA PHE A 90 -0.66 26.65 -7.68
C PHE A 90 -1.42 26.17 -8.94
N TRP A 91 -1.33 26.88 -10.06
CA TRP A 91 -1.96 26.47 -11.32
C TRP A 91 -1.42 25.13 -11.85
N VAL A 92 -0.15 24.83 -11.57
CA VAL A 92 0.46 23.54 -11.93
C VAL A 92 -0.16 22.43 -11.10
N THR A 93 -0.30 22.63 -9.79
CA THR A 93 -1.01 21.70 -8.90
C THR A 93 -2.44 21.48 -9.37
N LEU A 94 -3.17 22.55 -9.66
CA LEU A 94 -4.58 22.50 -10.05
C LEU A 94 -4.83 21.71 -11.35
N ILE A 95 -3.94 21.86 -12.35
CA ILE A 95 -4.10 21.23 -13.66
C ILE A 95 -3.48 19.83 -13.69
N PHE A 96 -2.25 19.69 -13.19
CA PHE A 96 -1.46 18.47 -13.42
C PHE A 96 -1.72 17.36 -12.42
N ILE A 97 -2.14 17.64 -11.17
CA ILE A 97 -2.50 16.56 -10.24
C ILE A 97 -3.71 15.75 -10.76
N PRO A 98 -4.81 16.37 -11.25
CA PRO A 98 -5.89 15.62 -11.89
C PRO A 98 -5.43 14.82 -13.11
N ILE A 99 -4.58 15.41 -13.97
CA ILE A 99 -4.04 14.72 -15.16
C ILE A 99 -3.23 13.50 -14.75
N PHE A 100 -2.29 13.65 -13.82
CA PHE A 100 -1.48 12.54 -13.33
C PHE A 100 -2.31 11.50 -12.57
N THR A 101 -3.42 11.90 -11.94
CA THR A 101 -4.36 10.96 -11.34
C THR A 101 -5.01 10.09 -12.41
N MET A 102 -5.52 10.70 -13.49
CA MET A 102 -6.09 9.98 -14.63
C MET A 102 -5.05 9.05 -15.26
N LEU A 103 -3.82 9.53 -15.47
CA LEU A 103 -2.73 8.70 -16.00
C LEU A 103 -2.36 7.54 -15.08
N THR A 104 -2.32 7.75 -13.76
CA THR A 104 -2.10 6.68 -12.78
C THR A 104 -3.18 5.60 -12.88
N ILE A 105 -4.44 5.99 -13.05
CA ILE A 105 -5.57 5.07 -13.25
C ILE A 105 -5.39 4.30 -14.56
N MET A 106 -5.24 5.02 -15.68
CA MET A 106 -5.11 4.44 -17.01
C MET A 106 -3.95 3.46 -17.08
N THR A 107 -2.78 3.82 -16.56
CA THR A 107 -1.60 2.95 -16.56
C THR A 107 -1.82 1.70 -15.72
N ASN A 108 -2.44 1.79 -14.53
CA ASN A 108 -2.78 0.60 -13.76
C ASN A 108 -3.76 -0.32 -14.51
N VAL A 109 -4.78 0.25 -15.15
CA VAL A 109 -5.74 -0.52 -15.97
C VAL A 109 -5.05 -1.18 -17.16
N SER A 110 -4.14 -0.48 -17.86
CA SER A 110 -3.36 -1.02 -18.97
C SER A 110 -2.46 -2.18 -18.56
N PHE A 111 -1.96 -2.19 -17.31
CA PHE A 111 -1.23 -3.33 -16.74
C PHE A 111 -2.14 -4.45 -16.20
N ASN A 112 -3.45 -4.42 -16.48
CA ASN A 112 -4.45 -5.32 -15.90
C ASN A 112 -4.48 -5.30 -14.36
N ASN A 113 -4.06 -4.19 -13.75
CA ASN A 113 -3.92 -4.02 -12.31
C ASN A 113 -5.06 -3.19 -11.70
N ALA A 114 -6.30 -3.41 -12.16
CA ALA A 114 -7.48 -2.71 -11.65
C ALA A 114 -7.62 -2.74 -10.10
N PRO A 115 -7.32 -3.85 -9.39
CA PRO A 115 -7.36 -3.89 -7.93
C PRO A 115 -6.34 -2.94 -7.26
N GLY A 116 -5.27 -2.57 -7.97
CA GLY A 116 -4.21 -1.70 -7.50
C GLY A 116 -4.48 -0.20 -7.68
N VAL A 117 -5.50 0.19 -8.46
CA VAL A 117 -5.75 1.59 -8.85
C VAL A 117 -5.85 2.52 -7.65
N ILE A 118 -6.66 2.17 -6.64
CA ILE A 118 -6.83 3.01 -5.44
C ILE A 118 -5.50 3.20 -4.72
N SER A 119 -4.69 2.13 -4.62
CA SER A 119 -3.37 2.20 -3.99
C SER A 119 -2.43 3.10 -4.77
N GLY A 120 -2.39 3.00 -6.10
CA GLY A 120 -1.53 3.84 -6.94
C GLY A 120 -1.92 5.31 -6.89
N VAL A 121 -3.22 5.60 -6.98
CA VAL A 121 -3.74 6.98 -6.88
C VAL A 121 -3.47 7.56 -5.50
N ALA A 122 -3.73 6.81 -4.42
CA ALA A 122 -3.42 7.27 -3.06
C ALA A 122 -1.93 7.61 -2.91
N THR A 123 -1.04 6.77 -3.44
CA THR A 123 0.40 7.00 -3.38
C THR A 123 0.81 8.23 -4.17
N MET A 124 0.27 8.43 -5.37
CA MET A 124 0.52 9.64 -6.15
C MET A 124 0.10 10.89 -5.37
N LEU A 125 -1.14 10.91 -4.87
CA LEU A 125 -1.68 12.07 -4.17
C LEU A 125 -0.97 12.36 -2.85
N ILE A 126 -0.67 11.33 -2.04
CA ILE A 126 0.05 11.51 -0.78
C ILE A 126 1.43 12.10 -1.05
N ILE A 127 2.16 11.57 -2.02
CA ILE A 127 3.51 12.06 -2.35
C ILE A 127 3.44 13.48 -2.91
N ALA A 128 2.56 13.74 -3.89
CA ALA A 128 2.44 15.03 -4.56
C ALA A 128 1.91 16.16 -3.66
N LEU A 129 1.04 15.85 -2.69
CA LEU A 129 0.37 16.86 -1.84
C LEU A 129 0.96 16.99 -0.43
N SER A 130 1.73 16.02 0.06
CA SER A 130 2.19 16.00 1.46
C SER A 130 3.68 16.31 1.65
N VAL A 131 4.48 16.36 0.57
CA VAL A 131 5.94 16.53 0.66
C VAL A 131 6.35 17.96 0.28
N PRO A 132 7.03 18.71 1.17
CA PRO A 132 7.62 20.00 0.83
C PRO A 132 8.71 19.86 -0.24
N ALA A 133 8.84 20.88 -1.09
CA ALA A 133 9.84 20.99 -2.14
C ALA A 133 11.26 20.60 -1.64
N GLY A 134 11.92 19.66 -2.33
CA GLY A 134 13.34 19.33 -2.10
C GLY A 134 13.67 17.91 -1.61
N HIS A 135 12.71 17.15 -1.07
CA HIS A 135 12.94 15.74 -0.60
C HIS A 135 12.18 14.68 -1.42
N SER A 136 11.55 15.11 -2.53
CA SER A 136 10.47 14.37 -3.17
C SER A 136 10.87 13.06 -3.84
N ILE A 137 12.08 12.98 -4.43
CA ILE A 137 12.56 11.76 -5.10
C ILE A 137 12.86 10.67 -4.08
N PHE A 138 13.63 11.02 -3.05
CA PHE A 138 13.97 10.11 -1.97
C PHE A 138 12.70 9.59 -1.29
N TYR A 139 11.73 10.48 -1.06
CA TYR A 139 10.45 10.11 -0.48
C TYR A 139 9.65 9.13 -1.36
N ALA A 140 9.58 9.36 -2.67
CA ALA A 140 8.88 8.46 -3.58
C ALA A 140 9.52 7.05 -3.61
N LEU A 141 10.85 6.98 -3.62
CA LEU A 141 11.59 5.71 -3.53
C LEU A 141 11.36 5.03 -2.18
N GLN A 142 11.39 5.79 -1.08
CA GLN A 142 11.12 5.28 0.25
C GLN A 142 9.72 4.67 0.34
N ARG A 143 8.70 5.30 -0.27
CA ARG A 143 7.32 4.78 -0.30
C ARG A 143 7.18 3.45 -1.03
N VAL A 144 7.88 3.30 -2.16
CA VAL A 144 7.92 2.02 -2.89
C VAL A 144 8.61 0.95 -2.05
N PHE A 145 9.73 1.30 -1.40
CA PHE A 145 10.45 0.40 -0.51
C PHE A 145 9.61 -0.03 0.71
N GLU A 146 9.00 0.90 1.43
CA GLU A 146 8.09 0.64 2.56
C GLU A 146 6.96 -0.32 2.17
N THR A 147 6.37 -0.09 0.98
CA THR A 147 5.32 -0.96 0.44
C THR A 147 5.85 -2.37 0.19
N PHE A 148 7.03 -2.50 -0.39
CA PHE A 148 7.69 -3.77 -0.64
C PHE A 148 7.96 -4.52 0.67
N VAL A 149 8.51 -3.86 1.70
CA VAL A 149 8.77 -4.47 3.00
C VAL A 149 7.47 -4.97 3.65
N GLY A 150 6.39 -4.17 3.60
CA GLY A 150 5.10 -4.61 4.12
C GLY A 150 4.52 -5.81 3.38
N VAL A 151 4.63 -5.84 2.04
CA VAL A 151 4.23 -7.00 1.23
C VAL A 151 5.05 -8.23 1.61
N PHE A 152 6.37 -8.07 1.76
CA PHE A 152 7.26 -9.17 2.14
C PHE A 152 6.88 -9.79 3.49
N ILE A 153 6.66 -8.95 4.51
CA ILE A 153 6.21 -9.41 5.83
C ILE A 153 4.84 -10.12 5.74
N SER A 154 3.93 -9.61 4.91
CA SER A 154 2.61 -10.23 4.71
C SER A 154 2.70 -11.65 4.14
N VAL A 155 3.64 -11.86 3.21
CA VAL A 155 3.85 -13.16 2.56
C VAL A 155 4.45 -14.15 3.54
N ILE A 156 5.45 -13.72 4.34
CA ILE A 156 6.04 -14.54 5.41
C ILE A 156 4.97 -14.96 6.42
N VAL A 157 4.22 -14.00 6.97
CA VAL A 157 3.18 -14.28 7.97
C VAL A 157 2.12 -15.23 7.42
N ASN A 158 1.72 -15.06 6.16
CA ASN A 158 0.73 -15.97 5.59
C ASN A 158 1.28 -17.38 5.38
N TYR A 159 2.53 -17.50 4.93
CA TYR A 159 3.20 -18.78 4.75
C TYR A 159 3.36 -19.53 6.06
N ASP A 160 3.97 -18.90 7.07
CA ASP A 160 4.29 -19.53 8.35
C ASP A 160 3.05 -19.98 9.10
N VAL A 161 2.02 -19.12 9.17
CA VAL A 161 0.78 -19.47 9.87
C VAL A 161 0.01 -20.55 9.12
N ASN A 162 0.06 -20.60 7.78
CA ASN A 162 -0.53 -21.73 7.03
C ASN A 162 0.24 -23.03 7.25
N LEU A 163 1.58 -22.98 7.30
CA LEU A 163 2.41 -24.13 7.58
C LEU A 163 2.11 -24.71 8.97
N ILE A 164 2.05 -23.84 9.99
CA ILE A 164 1.68 -24.21 11.36
C ILE A 164 0.30 -24.85 11.37
N LYS A 165 -0.71 -24.21 10.77
CA LYS A 165 -2.07 -24.78 10.69
C LYS A 165 -2.06 -26.17 10.06
N ASN A 166 -1.38 -26.35 8.94
CA ASN A 166 -1.32 -27.64 8.23
C ASN A 166 -0.56 -28.72 9.01
N ARG A 167 0.33 -28.34 9.94
CA ARG A 167 1.06 -29.27 10.81
C ARG A 167 0.25 -29.68 12.05
N PHE A 168 -0.57 -28.78 12.60
CA PHE A 168 -1.39 -29.05 13.80
C PHE A 168 -2.78 -29.63 13.51
N TYR A 169 -3.35 -29.41 12.32
CA TYR A 169 -4.68 -29.93 11.92
C TYR A 169 -4.59 -31.14 10.97
N LYS A 170 -3.44 -31.83 10.94
CA LYS A 170 -3.23 -33.06 10.16
C LYS A 170 -3.43 -34.34 10.99
N GLU A 171 -3.98 -34.23 12.19
CA GLU A 171 -4.55 -35.36 12.95
C GLU A 171 -6.06 -35.38 12.80
#